data_AF-A0A8I0CVL4-F1
#
_entry.id   AF-A0A8I0CVL4-F1
#
_cell.length_a   1.000
_cell.length_b   1.000
_cell.length_c   1.000
_cell.angle_alpha   90.00
_cell.angle_beta   90.00
_cell.angle_gamma   90.00
#
_symmetry.space_group_name_H-M   'P 1'
#
loop_
_entity.id
_entity.type
_entity.pdbx_description
1 polymer ?
#
loop_
_entity_poly.entity_id
_entity_poly.type
_entity_poly.pdbx_seq_one_letter_code
_entity_poly.pdbx_strand_id
1 'polypeptide(L)'
;MNAIQNALKIAAQKQIEYRNQTNIASRDALLVWEAQLSGLMESIEEWIQPLYDLDGFITEAKTSAYLVTDSSGREEEREGSSLRLSFADTSLLIAPKHFKVEGNLATATGSVEVYGEGMVAPYEITYINGHFDSIRRQGNNLSFGELTFNQILAAEVPRLKPPILEA
;
A
#
# COMPACT_ATOMS: atom_id res chain seq x y z
N MET A 1 8.95 45.58 -25.63
CA MET A 1 8.34 44.24 -25.42
C MET A 1 7.03 44.23 -26.20
N ASN A 2 6.87 43.37 -27.23
CA ASN A 2 5.61 43.35 -28.00
C ASN A 2 4.56 42.46 -27.30
N ALA A 3 3.29 42.60 -27.67
CA ALA A 3 2.17 41.90 -27.05
C ALA A 3 2.32 40.35 -27.03
N ILE A 4 3.02 39.78 -28.02
CA ILE A 4 3.28 38.33 -28.12
C ILE A 4 4.28 37.88 -27.04
N GLN A 5 5.33 38.66 -26.78
CA GLN A 5 6.28 38.37 -25.72
C GLN A 5 5.63 38.43 -24.32
N ASN A 6 4.72 39.39 -24.11
CA ASN A 6 3.95 39.48 -22.88
C ASN A 6 2.96 38.32 -22.72
N ALA A 7 2.26 37.93 -23.79
CA ALA A 7 1.36 36.77 -23.79
C ALA A 7 2.11 35.46 -23.49
N LEU A 8 3.29 35.26 -24.09
CA LEU A 8 4.14 34.11 -23.83
C LEU A 8 4.62 34.08 -22.37
N LYS A 9 5.04 35.23 -21.83
CA LYS A 9 5.46 35.35 -20.43
C LYS A 9 4.32 34.97 -19.47
N ILE A 10 3.11 35.46 -19.71
CA ILE A 10 1.92 35.14 -18.89
C ILE A 10 1.57 33.65 -18.97
N ALA A 11 1.59 33.07 -20.18
CA ALA A 11 1.32 31.64 -20.36
C ALA A 11 2.37 30.77 -19.64
N ALA A 12 3.65 31.13 -19.76
CA ALA A 12 4.73 30.44 -19.06
C ALA A 12 4.60 30.55 -17.53
N GLN A 13 4.23 31.73 -17.00
CA GLN A 13 3.98 31.92 -15.57
C GLN A 13 2.84 31.03 -15.07
N LYS A 14 1.69 31.01 -15.76
CA LYS A 14 0.57 30.12 -15.40
C LYS A 14 0.98 28.65 -15.42
N GLN A 15 1.78 28.24 -16.39
CA GLN A 15 2.26 26.86 -16.47
C GLN A 15 3.26 26.51 -15.35
N ILE A 16 4.07 27.46 -14.89
CA ILE A 16 4.95 27.29 -13.73
C ILE A 16 4.11 27.16 -12.45
N GLU A 17 3.15 28.05 -12.24
CA GLU A 17 2.26 28.05 -11.07
C GLU A 17 1.47 26.74 -10.98
N TYR A 18 0.88 26.29 -12.10
CA TYR A 18 0.17 25.02 -12.17
C TYR A 18 1.06 23.85 -11.75
N ARG A 19 2.26 23.72 -12.35
CA ARG A 19 3.22 22.66 -11.99
C ARG A 19 3.60 22.70 -10.51
N ASN A 20 3.82 23.88 -9.96
CA ASN A 20 4.15 24.02 -8.54
C ASN A 20 3.01 23.52 -7.65
N GLN A 21 1.77 23.87 -7.97
CA GLN A 21 0.60 23.39 -7.22
C GLN A 21 0.45 21.86 -7.32
N THR A 22 0.61 21.28 -8.51
CA THR A 22 0.49 19.83 -8.69
C THR A 22 1.61 19.07 -7.97
N ASN A 23 2.83 19.61 -7.97
CA ASN A 23 3.96 19.03 -7.23
C ASN A 23 3.73 19.07 -5.72
N ILE A 24 3.22 20.18 -5.18
CA ILE A 24 2.87 20.30 -3.76
C ILE A 24 1.80 19.26 -3.41
N ALA A 25 0.71 19.19 -4.18
CA ALA A 25 -0.35 18.22 -3.94
C ALA A 25 0.14 16.76 -4.02
N SER A 26 1.03 16.44 -4.95
CA SER A 26 1.61 15.10 -5.08
C SER A 26 2.47 14.74 -3.87
N ARG A 27 3.27 15.70 -3.38
CA ARG A 27 4.07 15.54 -2.16
C ARG A 27 3.18 15.34 -0.94
N ASP A 28 2.16 16.16 -0.77
CA ASP A 28 1.25 16.07 0.38
C ASP A 28 0.48 14.73 0.37
N ALA A 29 0.05 14.27 -0.81
CA ALA A 29 -0.58 12.96 -0.97
C ALA A 29 0.33 11.81 -0.58
N LEU A 30 1.61 11.89 -0.95
CA LEU A 30 2.59 10.88 -0.57
C LEU A 30 2.82 10.85 0.95
N LEU A 31 2.91 12.02 1.60
CA LEU A 31 3.05 12.09 3.05
C LEU A 31 1.83 11.48 3.78
N VAL A 32 0.62 11.73 3.28
CA VAL A 32 -0.59 11.12 3.82
C VAL A 32 -0.57 9.61 3.61
N TRP A 33 -0.21 9.14 2.42
CA TRP A 33 -0.06 7.71 2.14
C TRP A 33 0.94 7.04 3.08
N GLU A 34 2.14 7.61 3.25
CA GLU A 34 3.18 7.05 4.13
C GLU A 34 2.70 6.96 5.59
N ALA A 35 1.99 7.99 6.07
CA ALA A 35 1.39 7.98 7.41
C ALA A 35 0.29 6.92 7.55
N GLN A 36 -0.60 6.81 6.56
CA GLN A 36 -1.66 5.80 6.54
C GLN A 36 -1.07 4.39 6.47
N LEU A 37 -0.02 4.19 5.67
CA LEU A 37 0.68 2.90 5.56
C LEU A 37 1.31 2.48 6.89
N SER A 38 1.94 3.40 7.62
CA SER A 38 2.45 3.10 8.98
C SER A 38 1.31 2.69 9.91
N GLY A 39 0.24 3.49 9.96
CA GLY A 39 -0.93 3.20 10.79
C GLY A 39 -1.61 1.88 10.43
N LEU A 40 -1.61 1.48 9.15
CA LEU A 40 -2.08 0.17 8.71
C LEU A 40 -1.24 -0.96 9.31
N MET A 41 0.09 -0.87 9.25
CA MET A 41 0.97 -1.91 9.82
C MET A 41 0.79 -2.02 11.33
N GLU A 42 0.72 -0.89 12.03
CA GLU A 42 0.44 -0.82 13.47
C GLU A 42 -0.93 -1.46 13.81
N SER A 43 -1.97 -1.11 13.06
CA SER A 43 -3.31 -1.69 13.25
C SER A 43 -3.31 -3.21 13.04
N ILE A 44 -2.63 -3.70 12.00
CA ILE A 44 -2.53 -5.14 11.75
C ILE A 44 -1.78 -5.84 12.89
N GLU A 45 -0.70 -5.24 13.39
CA GLU A 45 0.05 -5.78 14.53
C GLU A 45 -0.81 -5.88 15.80
N GLU A 46 -1.65 -4.87 16.06
CA GLU A 46 -2.64 -4.90 17.14
C GLU A 46 -3.69 -6.02 16.94
N TRP A 47 -4.23 -6.16 15.73
CA TRP A 47 -5.28 -7.16 15.42
C TRP A 47 -4.80 -8.60 15.62
N ILE A 48 -3.51 -8.86 15.39
CA ILE A 48 -2.91 -10.19 15.51
C ILE A 48 -2.21 -10.42 16.85
N GLN A 49 -2.23 -9.44 17.75
CA GLN A 49 -1.65 -9.56 19.09
C GLN A 49 -2.09 -10.83 19.85
N PRO A 50 -3.36 -11.30 19.78
CA PRO A 50 -3.77 -12.55 20.43
C PRO A 50 -3.05 -13.81 19.92
N LEU A 51 -2.37 -13.75 18.77
CA LEU A 51 -1.64 -14.89 18.19
C LEU A 51 -0.22 -15.05 18.78
N TYR A 52 0.27 -14.10 19.59
CA TYR A 52 1.63 -14.14 20.15
C TYR A 52 1.82 -15.26 21.18
N ASP A 53 0.74 -15.77 21.76
CA ASP A 53 0.78 -16.93 22.64
C ASP A 53 0.88 -18.26 21.89
N LEU A 54 0.78 -18.25 20.55
CA LEU A 54 0.94 -19.43 19.72
C LEU A 54 2.44 -19.75 19.52
N ASP A 55 2.79 -21.02 19.67
CA ASP A 55 4.16 -21.49 19.50
C ASP A 55 4.70 -21.17 18.10
N GLY A 56 5.87 -20.54 18.05
CA GLY A 56 6.55 -20.15 16.81
C GLY A 56 5.93 -18.97 16.05
N PHE A 57 4.96 -18.24 16.61
CA PHE A 57 4.46 -17.01 16.01
C PHE A 57 5.39 -15.82 16.30
N ILE A 58 5.80 -15.10 15.25
CA ILE A 58 6.68 -13.94 15.35
C ILE A 58 6.21 -12.87 14.36
N THR A 59 6.13 -11.62 14.80
CA THR A 59 5.96 -10.46 13.93
C THR A 59 7.30 -9.73 13.76
N GLU A 60 7.56 -9.22 12.56
CA GLU A 60 8.78 -8.46 12.28
C GLU A 60 8.45 -7.28 11.36
N ALA A 61 8.69 -6.06 11.86
CA ALA A 61 8.64 -4.85 11.06
C ALA A 61 9.77 -4.86 10.02
N LYS A 62 9.42 -4.54 8.77
CA LYS A 62 10.32 -4.52 7.61
C LYS A 62 10.13 -3.24 6.82
N THR A 63 11.02 -3.05 5.86
CA THR A 63 10.88 -2.05 4.80
C THR A 63 10.84 -2.79 3.47
N SER A 64 9.91 -2.41 2.58
CA SER A 64 9.83 -2.94 1.22
C SER A 64 9.80 -1.81 0.20
N ALA A 65 10.39 -2.07 -0.96
CA ALA A 65 10.34 -1.17 -2.08
C ALA A 65 8.95 -1.17 -2.74
N TYR A 66 8.49 0.00 -3.18
CA TYR A 66 7.24 0.19 -3.91
C TYR A 66 7.37 1.33 -4.92
N LEU A 67 6.56 1.30 -5.97
CA LEU A 67 6.58 2.31 -7.02
C LEU A 67 5.65 3.48 -6.69
N VAL A 68 6.18 4.70 -6.80
CA VAL A 68 5.42 5.94 -6.68
C VAL A 68 5.31 6.63 -8.03
N THR A 69 4.10 6.91 -8.48
CA THR A 69 3.83 7.67 -9.70
C THR A 69 3.23 9.03 -9.35
N ASP A 70 3.95 10.11 -9.65
CA ASP A 70 3.43 11.46 -9.43
C ASP A 70 2.41 11.88 -10.49
N SER A 71 1.79 13.04 -10.29
CA SER A 71 0.78 13.62 -11.19
C SER A 71 1.27 13.92 -12.61
N SER A 72 2.58 13.95 -12.84
CA SER A 72 3.17 14.09 -14.18
C SER A 72 3.42 12.75 -14.87
N GLY A 73 3.15 11.64 -14.19
CA GLY A 73 3.44 10.28 -14.67
C GLY A 73 4.88 9.84 -14.45
N ARG A 74 5.67 10.61 -13.68
CA ARG A 74 7.04 10.22 -13.33
C ARG A 74 6.99 9.16 -12.24
N GLU A 75 7.73 8.07 -12.47
CA GLU A 75 7.86 6.96 -11.54
C GLU A 75 9.16 7.06 -10.74
N GLU A 76 9.06 6.73 -9.46
CA GLU A 76 10.18 6.72 -8.51
C GLU A 76 9.98 5.52 -7.58
N GLU A 77 11.04 4.72 -7.39
CA GLU A 77 11.02 3.66 -6.39
C GLU A 77 11.29 4.26 -5.00
N ARG A 78 10.48 3.83 -4.02
CA ARG A 78 10.59 4.26 -2.64
C ARG A 78 10.51 3.09 -1.69
N GLU A 79 10.99 3.30 -0.49
CA GLU A 79 10.92 2.34 0.61
C GLU A 79 9.78 2.71 1.57
N GLY A 80 9.01 1.72 2.01
CA GLY A 80 7.86 1.93 2.89
C GLY A 80 7.66 0.82 3.91
N SER A 81 6.93 1.14 4.98
CA SER A 81 6.64 0.24 6.09
C SER A 81 5.99 -1.06 5.60
N SER A 82 6.46 -2.19 6.12
CA SER A 82 5.98 -3.52 5.82
C SER A 82 5.95 -4.37 7.08
N LEU A 83 5.14 -5.42 7.10
CA LEU A 83 5.03 -6.31 8.24
C LEU A 83 5.15 -7.76 7.79
N ARG A 84 6.11 -8.49 8.37
CA ARG A 84 6.24 -9.93 8.17
C ARG A 84 5.61 -10.66 9.35
N LEU A 85 4.73 -11.61 9.05
CA LEU A 85 4.15 -12.55 10.01
C LEU A 85 4.78 -13.91 9.77
N SER A 86 5.51 -14.42 10.75
CA SER A 86 6.12 -15.75 10.69
C SER A 86 5.37 -16.69 11.63
N PHE A 87 5.02 -17.84 11.11
CA PHE A 87 4.48 -18.98 11.85
C PHE A 87 5.56 -20.08 11.85
N ALA A 88 5.37 -21.15 12.62
CA ALA A 88 6.36 -22.23 12.76
C ALA A 88 6.89 -22.79 11.42
N ASP A 89 6.06 -22.81 10.38
CA ASP A 89 6.28 -23.49 9.11
C ASP A 89 5.93 -22.64 7.88
N THR A 90 5.51 -21.39 8.06
CA THR A 90 5.13 -20.50 6.94
C THR A 90 5.32 -19.03 7.30
N SER A 91 5.31 -18.15 6.30
CA SER A 91 5.29 -16.70 6.56
C SER A 91 4.46 -15.94 5.54
N LEU A 92 3.89 -14.83 6.01
CA LEU A 92 3.18 -13.83 5.23
C LEU A 92 3.97 -12.52 5.27
N LEU A 93 4.03 -11.82 4.14
CA LEU A 93 4.47 -10.43 4.08
C LEU A 93 3.30 -9.55 3.66
N ILE A 94 3.13 -8.47 4.41
CA ILE A 94 2.25 -7.36 4.08
C ILE A 94 3.15 -6.20 3.66
N ALA A 95 3.10 -5.80 2.40
CA ALA A 95 4.02 -4.82 1.83
C ALA A 95 3.35 -3.87 0.83
N PRO A 96 3.74 -2.59 0.79
CA PRO A 96 3.28 -1.67 -0.24
C PRO A 96 3.72 -2.15 -1.62
N LYS A 97 2.87 -1.96 -2.63
CA LYS A 97 3.16 -2.33 -4.02
C LYS A 97 3.29 -1.10 -4.90
N HIS A 98 2.30 -0.21 -4.86
CA HIS A 98 2.36 1.06 -5.58
C HIS A 98 1.53 2.15 -4.93
N PHE A 99 1.88 3.40 -5.23
CA PHE A 99 1.11 4.59 -4.92
C PHE A 99 1.11 5.54 -6.12
N LYS A 100 -0.03 6.12 -6.47
CA LYS A 100 -0.21 6.97 -7.64
C LYS A 100 -1.05 8.18 -7.30
N VAL A 101 -0.68 9.35 -7.83
CA VAL A 101 -1.45 10.59 -7.71
C VAL A 101 -1.99 11.01 -9.08
N GLU A 102 -3.30 10.98 -9.29
CA GLU A 102 -3.91 11.38 -10.57
C GLU A 102 -4.39 12.84 -10.56
N GLY A 103 -3.45 13.79 -10.64
CA GLY A 103 -3.75 15.21 -10.78
C GLY A 103 -4.02 15.97 -9.47
N ASN A 104 -4.66 15.37 -8.45
CA ASN A 104 -4.81 15.96 -7.12
C ASN A 104 -4.81 14.91 -5.98
N LEU A 105 -4.86 15.38 -4.72
CA LEU A 105 -4.86 14.54 -3.52
C LEU A 105 -6.06 13.57 -3.45
N ALA A 106 -7.25 14.03 -3.82
CA ALA A 106 -8.48 13.24 -3.70
C ALA A 106 -8.53 12.08 -4.70
N THR A 107 -7.70 12.11 -5.74
CA THR A 107 -7.59 11.06 -6.75
C THR A 107 -6.37 10.18 -6.55
N ALA A 108 -5.70 10.28 -5.39
CA ALA A 108 -4.59 9.40 -5.06
C ALA A 108 -5.09 7.98 -4.77
N THR A 109 -4.40 7.00 -5.34
CA THR A 109 -4.69 5.58 -5.20
C THR A 109 -3.43 4.82 -4.82
N GLY A 110 -3.55 3.78 -4.02
CA GLY A 110 -2.42 2.92 -3.69
C GLY A 110 -2.84 1.48 -3.43
N SER A 111 -1.86 0.61 -3.30
CA SER A 111 -2.09 -0.79 -2.98
C SER A 111 -1.02 -1.35 -2.06
N VAL A 112 -1.46 -2.24 -1.17
CA VAL A 112 -0.63 -3.06 -0.29
C VAL A 112 -0.97 -4.51 -0.57
N GLU A 113 0.04 -5.33 -0.81
CA GLU A 113 -0.13 -6.76 -1.02
C GLU A 113 0.03 -7.53 0.28
N VAL A 114 -0.81 -8.54 0.46
CA VAL A 114 -0.65 -9.60 1.46
C VAL A 114 -0.32 -10.87 0.70
N TYR A 115 0.89 -11.37 0.87
CA TYR A 115 1.37 -12.55 0.16
C TYR A 115 2.17 -13.48 1.06
N GLY A 116 2.20 -14.76 0.72
CA GLY A 116 3.01 -15.78 1.40
C GLY A 116 3.53 -16.79 0.40
N GLU A 117 4.64 -17.43 0.76
CA GLU A 117 5.19 -18.51 -0.06
C GLU A 117 4.18 -19.66 -0.16
N GLY A 118 3.84 -20.09 -1.37
CA GLY A 118 2.82 -21.11 -1.65
C GLY A 118 1.40 -20.56 -1.87
N MET A 119 1.16 -19.24 -1.73
CA MET A 119 -0.12 -18.65 -2.12
C MET A 119 -0.33 -18.72 -3.63
N VAL A 120 -1.52 -19.15 -4.07
CA VAL A 120 -1.90 -19.16 -5.50
C VAL A 120 -1.94 -17.74 -6.08
N ALA A 121 -2.42 -16.77 -5.30
CA ALA A 121 -2.46 -15.36 -5.65
C ALA A 121 -2.52 -14.50 -4.37
N PRO A 122 -1.84 -13.34 -4.36
CA PRO A 122 -1.86 -12.41 -3.23
C PRO A 122 -3.23 -11.75 -3.06
N TYR A 123 -3.49 -11.24 -1.86
CA TYR A 123 -4.58 -10.29 -1.61
C TYR A 123 -4.04 -8.87 -1.80
N GLU A 124 -4.90 -7.96 -2.24
CA GLU A 124 -4.55 -6.56 -2.45
C GLU A 124 -5.48 -5.67 -1.63
N ILE A 125 -4.93 -4.98 -0.63
CA ILE A 125 -5.58 -3.92 0.13
C ILE A 125 -5.47 -2.64 -0.69
N THR A 126 -6.60 -2.03 -0.98
CA THR A 126 -6.69 -0.86 -1.85
C THR A 126 -6.84 0.40 -1.01
N TYR A 127 -6.05 1.41 -1.37
CA TYR A 127 -6.14 2.76 -0.84
C TYR A 127 -6.77 3.68 -1.86
N ILE A 128 -7.78 4.42 -1.44
CA ILE A 128 -8.47 5.40 -2.26
C ILE A 128 -9.01 6.51 -1.37
N ASN A 129 -9.03 7.74 -1.85
CA ASN A 129 -9.61 8.89 -1.12
C ASN A 129 -9.07 9.05 0.32
N GLY A 130 -7.77 8.83 0.53
CA GLY A 130 -7.14 9.10 1.81
C GLY A 130 -7.11 7.94 2.81
N HIS A 131 -7.70 6.78 2.50
CA HIS A 131 -7.82 5.66 3.44
C HIS A 131 -7.75 4.29 2.74
N PHE A 132 -7.46 3.25 3.51
CA PHE A 132 -7.60 1.85 3.09
C PHE A 132 -9.06 1.40 3.28
N ASP A 133 -9.71 1.00 2.19
CA ASP A 133 -11.16 0.75 2.19
C ASP A 133 -11.50 -0.72 1.89
N SER A 134 -10.77 -1.34 0.98
CA SER A 134 -11.17 -2.64 0.45
C SER A 134 -10.00 -3.59 0.29
N ILE A 135 -10.29 -4.89 0.34
CA ILE A 135 -9.34 -5.96 0.08
C ILE A 135 -9.90 -6.89 -0.98
N ARG A 136 -9.08 -7.25 -1.97
CA ARG A 136 -9.51 -8.06 -3.11
C ARG A 136 -8.61 -9.24 -3.36
N ARG A 137 -9.22 -10.30 -3.90
CA ARG A 137 -8.53 -11.46 -4.50
C ARG A 137 -9.36 -12.00 -5.65
N GLN A 138 -8.73 -12.20 -6.81
CA GLN A 138 -9.36 -12.81 -7.99
C GLN A 138 -10.72 -12.20 -8.39
N GLY A 139 -10.91 -10.89 -8.22
CA GLY A 139 -12.10 -10.15 -8.66
C GLY A 139 -13.20 -9.96 -7.62
N ASN A 140 -13.10 -10.56 -6.43
CA ASN A 140 -14.01 -10.29 -5.32
C ASN A 140 -13.47 -9.13 -4.48
N ASN A 141 -14.26 -8.07 -4.31
CA ASN A 141 -13.92 -6.92 -3.46
C ASN A 141 -14.68 -7.01 -2.14
N LEU A 142 -13.97 -6.98 -1.02
CA LEU A 142 -14.54 -7.00 0.33
C LEU A 142 -14.13 -5.72 1.06
N SER A 143 -14.95 -5.24 1.99
CA SER A 143 -14.54 -4.17 2.91
C SER A 143 -13.36 -4.65 3.75
N PHE A 144 -12.36 -3.78 3.87
CA PHE A 144 -11.16 -4.07 4.65
C PHE A 144 -11.32 -3.62 6.10
N GLY A 145 -10.78 -4.41 7.02
CA GLY A 145 -10.83 -4.19 8.46
C GLY A 145 -10.43 -5.45 9.22
N GLU A 146 -10.34 -5.35 10.55
CA GLU A 146 -9.88 -6.41 11.46
C GLU A 146 -10.54 -7.78 11.17
N LEU A 147 -11.88 -7.82 11.15
CA LEU A 147 -12.62 -9.07 10.97
C LEU A 147 -12.28 -9.74 9.62
N THR A 148 -12.29 -8.96 8.53
CA THR A 148 -11.96 -9.46 7.19
C THR A 148 -10.51 -9.93 7.13
N PHE A 149 -9.59 -9.20 7.75
CA PHE A 149 -8.17 -9.55 7.76
C PHE A 149 -7.92 -10.86 8.55
N ASN A 150 -8.51 -10.99 9.74
CA ASN A 150 -8.41 -12.20 10.55
C ASN A 150 -9.02 -13.42 9.84
N GLN A 151 -10.10 -13.25 9.08
CA GLN A 151 -10.67 -14.31 8.24
C GLN A 151 -9.69 -14.74 7.12
N ILE A 152 -8.99 -13.79 6.51
CA ILE A 152 -7.96 -14.10 5.49
C ILE A 152 -6.81 -14.87 6.11
N LEU A 153 -6.31 -14.45 7.28
CA LEU A 153 -5.27 -15.18 8.00
C LEU A 153 -5.71 -16.61 8.33
N ALA A 154 -6.91 -16.78 8.91
CA ALA A 154 -7.44 -18.09 9.27
C ALA A 154 -7.63 -19.02 8.05
N ALA A 155 -7.94 -18.46 6.87
CA ALA A 155 -8.10 -19.23 5.64
C ALA A 155 -6.76 -19.60 4.99
N GLU A 156 -5.77 -18.72 5.02
CA GLU A 156 -4.53 -18.89 4.25
C GLU A 156 -3.42 -19.56 5.05
N VAL A 157 -3.25 -19.24 6.33
CA VAL A 157 -2.16 -19.83 7.15
C VAL A 157 -2.18 -21.36 7.10
N PRO A 158 -3.32 -22.07 7.25
CA PRO A 158 -3.34 -23.53 7.12
C PRO A 158 -3.00 -24.04 5.71
N ARG A 159 -3.30 -23.26 4.66
CA ARG A 159 -3.04 -23.64 3.25
C ARG A 159 -1.58 -23.49 2.86
N LEU A 160 -0.85 -22.63 3.56
CA LEU A 160 0.57 -22.39 3.29
C LEU A 160 1.49 -23.36 4.04
N LYS A 161 0.94 -24.18 4.94
CA LYS A 161 1.72 -25.23 5.60
C LYS A 161 2.13 -26.30 4.57
N PRO A 162 3.37 -26.81 4.64
CA PRO A 162 3.77 -27.95 3.81
C PRO A 162 2.78 -29.10 3.99
N PRO A 163 2.41 -29.85 2.93
CA PRO A 163 1.59 -31.03 3.09
C PRO A 163 2.29 -31.99 4.06
N ILE A 164 1.57 -32.46 5.08
CA ILE A 164 2.06 -33.51 5.96
C ILE A 164 2.24 -34.75 5.08
N LEU A 165 3.49 -35.05 4.72
CA LEU A 165 3.83 -36.33 4.12
C LEU A 165 3.68 -37.37 5.24
N GLU A 166 2.56 -38.10 5.24
CA GLU A 166 2.42 -39.29 6.07
C GLU A 166 3.57 -40.25 5.71
N ALA A 167 4.40 -40.57 6.71
CA ALA A 167 5.54 -41.47 6.58
C ALA A 167 5.13 -42.95 6.67
#